data_AF-A0A256Z875-F1
#
_entry.id   AF-A0A256Z875-F1
#
_cell.length_a   1.000
_cell.length_b   1.000
_cell.length_c   1.000
_cell.angle_alpha   90.00
_cell.angle_beta   90.00
_cell.angle_gamma   90.00
#
_symmetry.space_group_name_H-M   'P 1'
#
loop_
_entity.id
_entity.type
_entity.pdbx_description
1 polymer ?
#
loop_
_entity_poly.entity_id
_entity_poly.type
_entity_poly.pdbx_seq_one_letter_code
_entity_poly.pdbx_strand_id
1 'polypeptide(L)'
;MKASSEKKEDRILNFLIKKFTWRHPSSKVVQVCPRCGSANIKLSSKLDVWLTPKQYVCKDCGYVGPIVLELEKTEDENSGSD
;
A
#
# COMPACT_ATOMS: atom_id res chain seq x y z
N MET A 1 -13.16 45.53 0.36
CA MET A 1 -13.81 44.52 1.24
C MET A 1 -14.20 43.28 0.41
N LYS A 2 -13.25 42.42 0.02
CA LYS A 2 -13.53 41.13 -0.67
C LYS A 2 -12.38 40.14 -0.39
N ALA A 3 -12.25 39.68 0.86
CA ALA A 3 -11.16 38.75 1.25
C ALA A 3 -11.62 37.58 2.15
N SER A 4 -12.95 37.46 2.38
CA SER A 4 -13.54 36.50 3.32
C SER A 4 -14.26 35.33 2.63
N SER A 5 -14.59 35.47 1.34
CA SER A 5 -15.35 34.46 0.57
C SER A 5 -14.45 33.32 0.06
N GLU A 6 -13.26 33.62 -0.47
CA GLU A 6 -12.35 32.64 -1.06
C GLU A 6 -11.79 31.63 -0.02
N LYS A 7 -11.52 32.08 1.22
CA LYS A 7 -10.93 31.23 2.27
C LYS A 7 -11.84 30.08 2.73
N LYS A 8 -13.14 30.17 2.49
CA LYS A 8 -14.12 29.15 2.91
C LYS A 8 -14.14 27.97 1.93
N GLU A 9 -14.00 28.25 0.64
CA GLU A 9 -13.98 27.23 -0.42
C GLU A 9 -12.71 26.37 -0.31
N ASP A 10 -11.56 26.97 -0.02
CA ASP A 10 -10.31 26.26 0.24
C ASP A 10 -10.40 25.29 1.44
N ARG A 11 -11.14 25.68 2.49
CA ARG A 11 -11.35 24.81 3.67
C ARG A 11 -12.18 23.59 3.33
N ILE A 12 -13.23 23.77 2.53
CA ILE A 12 -14.13 22.68 2.12
C ILE A 12 -13.39 21.75 1.15
N LEU A 13 -12.66 22.32 0.18
CA LEU A 13 -11.87 21.55 -0.78
C LEU A 13 -10.79 20.73 -0.08
N ASN A 14 -10.03 21.32 0.85
CA ASN A 14 -9.03 20.61 1.63
C ASN A 14 -9.64 19.52 2.53
N PHE A 15 -10.84 19.73 3.06
CA PHE A 15 -11.55 18.71 3.83
C PHE A 15 -11.97 17.51 2.97
N LEU A 16 -12.48 17.77 1.76
CA LEU A 16 -12.87 16.74 0.81
C LEU A 16 -11.65 15.95 0.30
N ILE A 17 -10.54 16.62 0.00
CA ILE A 17 -9.28 15.98 -0.40
C ILE A 17 -8.74 15.10 0.74
N LYS A 18 -8.71 15.60 1.99
CA LYS A 18 -8.25 14.84 3.15
C LYS A 18 -9.05 13.56 3.39
N LYS A 19 -10.35 13.58 3.09
CA LYS A 19 -11.25 12.43 3.26
C LYS A 19 -11.05 11.36 2.18
N PHE A 20 -10.68 11.78 0.95
CA PHE A 20 -10.38 10.86 -0.16
C PHE A 20 -8.98 10.21 -0.03
N THR A 21 -8.06 10.85 0.70
CA THR A 21 -6.71 10.32 0.95
C THR A 21 -6.59 9.43 2.18
N TRP A 22 -7.70 9.08 2.86
CA TRP A 22 -7.66 8.25 4.07
C TRP A 22 -7.50 6.76 3.73
N ARG A 23 -6.34 6.40 3.17
CA ARG A 23 -5.70 5.12 3.49
C ARG A 23 -5.06 5.31 4.86
N HIS A 24 -5.39 4.49 5.84
CA HIS A 24 -4.77 4.53 7.17
C HIS A 24 -3.23 4.54 7.00
N PRO A 25 -2.54 5.61 7.40
CA PRO A 25 -1.13 5.80 7.04
C PRO A 25 -0.14 5.10 7.98
N SER A 26 -0.53 4.09 8.78
CA SER A 26 0.36 3.61 9.86
C SER A 26 0.56 2.11 10.05
N SER A 27 -0.18 1.21 9.37
CA SER A 27 0.17 -0.22 9.44
C SER A 27 1.21 -0.55 8.37
N LYS A 28 2.37 -1.08 8.78
CA LYS A 28 3.37 -1.61 7.84
C LYS A 28 2.74 -2.78 7.08
N VAL A 29 2.37 -2.57 5.82
CA VAL A 29 1.86 -3.63 4.94
C VAL A 29 3.04 -4.37 4.31
N VAL A 30 3.07 -5.69 4.46
CA VAL A 30 4.08 -6.56 3.83
C VAL A 30 3.44 -7.31 2.66
N GLN A 31 4.08 -7.29 1.49
CA GLN A 31 3.66 -8.04 0.31
C GLN A 31 4.32 -9.43 0.30
N VAL A 32 3.52 -10.49 0.19
CA VAL A 32 3.97 -11.87 0.17
C VAL A 32 3.33 -12.66 -0.98
N CYS A 33 3.87 -13.85 -1.25
CA CYS A 33 3.36 -14.77 -2.27
C CYS A 33 1.97 -15.30 -1.86
N PRO A 34 0.96 -15.22 -2.73
CA PRO A 34 -0.39 -15.71 -2.43
C PRO A 34 -0.48 -17.24 -2.37
N ARG A 35 0.53 -17.95 -2.90
CA ARG A 35 0.55 -19.42 -2.94
C ARG A 35 1.18 -20.03 -1.68
N CYS A 36 2.30 -19.47 -1.21
CA CYS A 36 3.08 -20.06 -0.12
C CYS A 36 3.37 -19.11 1.05
N GLY A 37 2.95 -17.85 0.99
CA GLY A 37 3.20 -16.86 2.04
C GLY A 37 4.63 -16.31 2.11
N SER A 38 5.53 -16.73 1.23
CA SER A 38 6.91 -16.23 1.21
C SER A 38 6.99 -14.74 0.84
N ALA A 39 7.83 -13.99 1.56
CA ALA A 39 8.20 -12.61 1.21
C ALA A 39 9.21 -12.52 0.04
N ASN A 40 9.74 -13.64 -0.46
CA ASN A 40 10.68 -13.70 -1.58
C ASN A 40 9.95 -13.63 -2.94
N ILE A 41 9.11 -12.60 -3.07
CA ILE A 41 8.32 -12.27 -4.27
C ILE A 41 8.79 -10.93 -4.84
N LYS A 42 8.95 -10.85 -6.16
CA LYS A 42 9.44 -9.65 -6.85
C LYS A 42 8.81 -9.50 -8.23
N LEU A 43 8.93 -8.32 -8.84
CA LEU A 43 8.56 -8.15 -10.25
C LEU A 43 9.38 -9.10 -11.14
N SER A 44 8.74 -9.57 -12.21
CA SER A 44 9.35 -10.48 -13.17
C SER A 44 10.43 -9.77 -13.99
N SER A 45 10.20 -8.49 -14.30
CA SER A 45 11.11 -7.64 -15.07
C SER A 45 11.11 -6.20 -14.54
N LYS A 46 12.18 -5.46 -14.86
CA LYS A 46 12.24 -3.99 -14.65
C LYS A 46 11.28 -3.22 -15.56
N LEU A 47 10.77 -3.87 -16.61
CA LEU A 47 9.83 -3.29 -17.57
C LEU A 47 8.36 -3.51 -17.18
N ASP A 48 8.10 -4.32 -16.15
CA ASP A 48 6.76 -4.48 -15.58
C ASP A 48 6.28 -3.12 -15.04
N VAL A 49 4.98 -2.85 -15.11
CA VAL A 49 4.31 -1.57 -14.78
C VAL A 49 4.52 -0.46 -15.82
N TRP A 50 5.69 -0.36 -16.46
CA TRP A 50 5.92 0.64 -17.51
C TRP A 50 5.44 0.15 -18.88
N LEU A 51 6.07 -0.90 -19.40
CA LEU A 51 5.85 -1.39 -20.77
C LEU A 51 4.93 -2.61 -20.78
N THR A 52 5.03 -3.44 -19.73
CA THR A 52 4.28 -4.69 -19.61
C THR A 52 3.45 -4.68 -18.33
N PRO A 53 2.34 -5.43 -18.28
CA PRO A 53 1.53 -5.52 -17.07
C PRO A 53 2.36 -6.00 -15.87
N LYS A 54 1.92 -5.63 -14.66
CA LYS A 54 2.57 -6.06 -13.43
C LYS A 54 2.55 -7.59 -13.33
N GLN A 55 3.72 -8.21 -13.24
CA GLN A 55 3.87 -9.65 -13.05
C GLN A 55 4.86 -9.90 -11.93
N TYR A 56 4.51 -10.81 -11.03
CA TYR A 56 5.34 -11.19 -9.90
C TYR A 56 5.84 -12.60 -10.04
N VAL A 57 7.05 -12.85 -9.56
CA VAL A 57 7.67 -14.17 -9.46
C VAL A 57 8.09 -14.42 -8.01
N CYS A 58 7.63 -15.54 -7.45
CA CYS A 58 8.12 -16.05 -6.16
C CYS A 58 9.31 -16.99 -6.38
N LYS A 59 10.44 -16.72 -5.74
CA LYS A 59 11.64 -17.57 -5.89
C LYS A 59 11.55 -18.89 -5.13
N ASP A 60 10.64 -19.00 -4.17
CA ASP A 60 10.56 -20.17 -3.29
C ASP A 60 9.60 -21.24 -3.83
N CYS A 61 8.47 -20.86 -4.43
CA CYS A 61 7.47 -21.82 -4.95
C CYS A 61 7.20 -21.73 -6.46
N GLY A 62 7.86 -20.81 -7.17
CA GLY A 62 7.72 -20.64 -8.62
C GLY A 62 6.39 -20.04 -9.07
N TYR A 63 5.59 -19.45 -8.17
CA TYR A 63 4.40 -18.68 -8.56
C TYR A 63 4.77 -17.56 -9.53
N VAL A 64 4.02 -17.45 -10.63
CA VAL A 64 4.08 -16.34 -11.60
C VAL A 64 2.66 -15.79 -11.80
N GLY A 65 2.46 -14.50 -11.56
CA GLY A 65 1.14 -13.89 -11.75
C GLY A 65 1.04 -12.44 -11.27
N PRO A 66 -0.10 -11.77 -11.53
CA PRO A 66 -0.26 -10.33 -11.30
C PRO A 66 -0.60 -9.95 -9.85
N ILE A 67 -0.97 -10.91 -9.01
CA ILE A 67 -1.45 -10.66 -7.64
C ILE A 67 -0.39 -10.98 -6.57
N VAL A 68 -0.45 -10.23 -5.46
CA VAL A 68 0.29 -10.44 -4.21
C VAL A 68 -0.70 -10.49 -3.05
N LEU A 69 -0.31 -11.11 -1.94
CA LEU A 69 -1.04 -11.04 -0.68
C LEU A 69 -0.45 -9.92 0.18
N GLU A 70 -1.29 -9.01 0.65
CA GLU A 70 -0.91 -7.92 1.55
C GLU A 70 -1.28 -8.32 2.98
N LEU A 71 -0.28 -8.29 3.88
CA LEU A 71 -0.47 -8.57 5.30
C LEU A 71 -0.26 -7.28 6.09
N GLU A 72 -1.23 -6.92 6.93
CA GLU A 72 -1.10 -5.84 7.89
C GLU A 72 -0.30 -6.33 9.10
N LYS A 73 0.77 -5.61 9.46
CA LYS A 73 1.46 -5.89 10.72
C LYS A 73 0.69 -5.27 11.87
N THR A 74 0.12 -6.09 12.76
CA THR A 74 -0.37 -5.64 14.06
C THR A 74 0.82 -5.31 14.95
N GLU A 75 0.85 -4.11 15.52
CA GLU A 75 1.87 -3.72 16.52
C GLU A 75 1.48 -4.26 17.90
N ASP A 76 1.40 -5.59 18.04
CA ASP A 76 1.15 -6.23 19.33
C ASP A 76 2.15 -7.37 19.52
N GLU A 77 3.26 -7.05 20.21
CA GLU A 77 4.08 -7.94 21.07
C GLU A 77 5.31 -7.16 21.57
N ASN A 78 5.07 -6.15 22.40
CA ASN A 78 6.01 -5.74 23.45
C ASN A 78 5.23 -5.58 24.77
N SER A 79 4.54 -6.65 25.16
CA SER A 79 4.30 -6.93 26.58
C SER A 79 5.44 -7.83 27.05
N GLY A 80 6.22 -7.35 28.01
CA GLY A 80 7.33 -8.09 28.58
C GLY A 80 6.92 -9.40 29.25
N SER A 81 7.87 -10.34 29.22
CA SER A 81 8.05 -11.54 30.05
C SER A 81 9.33 -12.19 29.47
N ASP A 82 10.48 -12.27 30.12
CA ASP A 82 10.88 -12.18 31.53
C ASP A 82 12.29 -11.56 31.64
#